data_AF-A0A511QQE8-F1
#
_entry.id   AF-A0A511QQE8-F1
#
_cell.length_a   1.000
_cell.length_b   1.000
_cell.length_c   1.000
_cell.angle_alpha   90.00
_cell.angle_beta   90.00
_cell.angle_gamma   90.00
#
_symmetry.space_group_name_H-M   'P 1'
#
loop_
_entity.id
_entity.type
_entity.pdbx_description
1 polymer ?
#
loop_
_entity_poly.entity_id
_entity_poly.type
_entity_poly.pdbx_seq_one_letter_code
_entity_poly.pdbx_strand_id
1 'polypeptide(L)'
;MSSIRYKHNYRFVTLYPSITPDRLGNLISGNTIPALLKNGDQKFAPYKGSIDIKECDGLQRVKLVHIKGWSPTDGETGLWYDMPPEHYIVGAYKNDGYYIVLFDNMPKPVALT
;
A
#
# COMPACT_ATOMS: atom_id res chain seq x y z
N MET A 1 4.51 18.82 -5.86
CA MET A 1 3.43 17.98 -5.31
C MET A 1 4.01 17.17 -4.16
N SER A 2 3.46 17.30 -2.96
CA SER A 2 3.87 16.52 -1.78
C SER A 2 3.34 15.09 -1.87
N SER A 3 4.12 14.10 -1.42
CA SER A 3 3.71 12.70 -1.34
C SER A 3 3.99 12.15 0.05
N ILE A 4 3.12 11.27 0.56
CA ILE A 4 3.28 10.68 1.89
C ILE A 4 4.03 9.35 1.76
N ARG A 5 5.10 9.16 2.54
CA ARG A 5 5.93 7.95 2.56
C ARG A 5 5.76 7.20 3.88
N TYR A 6 5.53 5.89 3.81
CA TYR A 6 5.46 5.00 4.98
C TYR A 6 6.65 4.04 5.02
N LYS A 7 7.23 3.81 6.21
CA LYS A 7 8.36 2.90 6.44
C LYS A 7 7.96 1.78 7.41
N HIS A 8 8.16 0.52 7.03
CA HIS A 8 8.10 -0.62 7.95
C HIS A 8 9.15 -1.65 7.55
N ASN A 9 9.99 -2.10 8.50
CA ASN A 9 11.07 -3.07 8.28
C ASN A 9 11.89 -2.76 7.01
N TYR A 10 12.35 -1.52 6.86
CA TYR A 10 13.12 -1.02 5.71
C TYR A 10 12.40 -1.02 4.35
N ARG A 11 11.08 -1.19 4.28
CA ARG A 11 10.34 -1.11 3.01
C ARG A 11 9.43 0.10 2.98
N PHE A 12 9.40 0.76 1.81
CA PHE A 12 8.70 2.03 1.64
C PHE A 12 7.51 1.92 0.70
N VAL A 13 6.46 2.66 1.03
CA VAL A 13 5.30 2.90 0.16
C VAL A 13 5.01 4.39 0.11
N THR A 14 4.80 4.91 -1.10
CA THR A 14 4.36 6.27 -1.34
C THR A 14 2.90 6.26 -1.76
N LEU A 15 2.07 7.14 -1.18
CA LEU A 15 0.68 7.32 -1.61
C LEU A 15 0.49 8.57 -2.48
N TYR A 16 -0.52 8.53 -3.35
CA TYR A 16 -1.03 9.72 -4.04
C TYR A 16 -1.67 10.69 -3.02
N PRO A 17 -1.57 12.02 -3.26
CA PRO A 17 -2.11 13.05 -2.36
C PRO A 17 -3.65 13.14 -2.36
N SER A 18 -4.36 12.17 -2.96
CA SER A 18 -5.83 12.07 -3.01
C SER A 18 -6.48 11.66 -1.69
N ILE A 19 -5.70 11.43 -0.62
CA ILE A 19 -6.25 11.22 0.72
C ILE A 19 -6.67 12.57 1.27
N THR A 20 -7.98 12.77 1.41
CA THR A 20 -8.54 13.96 2.04
C THR A 20 -7.94 14.11 3.45
N PRO A 21 -7.25 15.22 3.77
CA PRO A 21 -6.96 15.55 5.17
C PRO A 21 -8.28 15.71 5.94
N ASP A 22 -8.27 15.51 7.26
CA ASP A 22 -9.45 15.80 8.07
C ASP A 22 -9.82 17.28 7.99
N ARG A 23 -10.98 17.60 8.59
CA ARG A 23 -11.46 18.98 8.73
C ARG A 23 -10.48 19.91 9.47
N LEU A 24 -9.38 19.41 10.03
CA LEU A 24 -8.34 20.16 10.74
C LEU A 24 -7.03 20.29 9.92
N GLY A 25 -6.98 19.77 8.69
CA GLY A 25 -5.77 19.80 7.86
C GLY A 25 -4.73 18.75 8.27
N ASN A 26 -5.07 17.83 9.17
CA ASN A 26 -4.22 16.70 9.53
C ASN A 26 -4.47 15.54 8.57
N LEU A 27 -3.42 14.84 8.18
CA LEU A 27 -3.54 13.60 7.43
C LEU A 27 -4.28 12.56 8.30
N ILE A 28 -5.52 12.21 7.94
CA ILE A 28 -6.35 11.20 8.65
C ILE A 28 -5.64 9.85 8.73
N SER A 29 -4.73 9.60 7.79
CA SER A 29 -3.94 8.39 7.79
C SER A 29 -2.74 8.57 8.70
N GLY A 30 -2.75 7.93 9.87
CA GLY A 30 -1.52 7.58 10.59
C GLY A 30 -0.62 6.67 9.74
N ASN A 31 0.05 5.68 10.33
CA ASN A 31 0.81 4.65 9.59
C ASN A 31 -0.07 3.70 8.74
N THR A 32 -1.24 4.15 8.28
CA THR A 32 -2.26 3.33 7.60
C THR A 32 -2.25 3.51 6.09
N ILE A 33 -2.74 2.52 5.37
CA ILE A 33 -2.98 2.59 3.91
C ILE A 33 -4.40 2.11 3.60
N PRO A 34 -5.04 2.60 2.53
CA PRO A 34 -6.39 2.21 2.18
C PRO A 34 -6.43 0.90 1.38
N ALA A 35 -7.40 0.05 1.71
CA ALA A 35 -7.84 -1.06 0.87
C ALA A 35 -9.26 -0.82 0.34
N LEU A 36 -9.49 -1.10 -0.93
CA LEU A 36 -10.80 -1.02 -1.58
C LEU A 36 -11.64 -2.26 -1.24
N LEU A 37 -12.81 -2.03 -0.67
CA LEU A 37 -13.81 -3.04 -0.38
C LEU A 37 -14.69 -3.31 -1.60
N LYS A 38 -15.43 -4.43 -1.58
CA LYS A 38 -16.31 -4.83 -2.69
C LYS A 38 -17.43 -3.83 -2.97
N ASN A 39 -17.87 -3.08 -1.96
CA ASN A 39 -18.91 -2.06 -2.08
C ASN A 39 -18.38 -0.71 -2.58
N GLY A 40 -17.09 -0.59 -2.89
CA GLY A 40 -16.45 0.65 -3.33
C GLY A 40 -15.89 1.51 -2.20
N ASP A 41 -16.19 1.19 -0.94
CA ASP A 41 -15.65 1.92 0.21
C ASP A 41 -14.17 1.59 0.45
N GLN A 42 -13.48 2.49 1.15
CA GLN A 42 -12.08 2.29 1.54
C GLN A 42 -11.99 1.98 3.04
N LYS A 43 -11.24 0.92 3.38
CA LYS A 43 -10.90 0.56 4.76
C LYS A 43 -9.41 0.79 5.00
N PHE A 44 -9.09 1.62 5.98
CA PHE A 44 -7.72 1.95 6.37
C PHE A 44 -7.22 1.00 7.46
N ALA A 45 -5.99 0.51 7.32
CA ALA A 45 -5.28 -0.23 8.37
C ALA A 45 -3.76 -0.01 8.23
N PRO A 46 -2.98 -0.23 9.31
CA PRO A 46 -1.53 -0.01 9.31
C PRO A 46 -0.80 -0.73 8.18
N TYR A 47 0.16 -0.07 7.54
CA TYR A 47 1.10 -0.73 6.64
C TYR A 47 2.16 -1.49 7.45
N LYS A 48 2.30 -2.78 7.15
CA LYS A 48 3.19 -3.70 7.86
C LYS A 48 4.31 -4.26 6.97
N GLY A 49 4.52 -3.68 5.79
CA GLY A 49 5.58 -4.08 4.87
C GLY A 49 5.08 -4.95 3.72
N SER A 50 5.91 -5.90 3.28
CA SER A 50 5.60 -6.79 2.17
C SER A 50 5.81 -8.25 2.55
N ILE A 51 5.09 -9.14 1.87
CA ILE A 51 5.06 -10.59 2.11
C ILE A 51 5.15 -11.34 0.78
N ASP A 52 5.88 -12.45 0.73
CA ASP A 52 5.97 -13.28 -0.48
C ASP A 52 4.63 -13.99 -0.73
N ILE A 53 4.27 -14.16 -2.00
CA ILE A 53 3.05 -14.86 -2.40
C ILE A 53 2.93 -16.26 -1.80
N LYS A 54 4.06 -16.96 -1.59
CA LYS A 54 4.13 -18.30 -1.01
C LYS A 54 3.75 -18.33 0.47
N GLU A 55 3.91 -17.21 1.17
CA GLU A 55 3.55 -17.05 2.59
C GLU A 55 2.11 -16.56 2.79
N CYS A 56 1.36 -16.38 1.70
CA CYS A 56 0.01 -15.82 1.74
C CYS A 56 -1.11 -16.86 1.79
N ASP A 57 -0.80 -18.15 1.94
CA ASP A 57 -1.83 -19.18 2.00
C ASP A 57 -2.75 -18.96 3.22
N GLY A 58 -4.06 -19.06 2.99
CA GLY A 58 -5.09 -18.75 3.98
C GLY A 58 -5.24 -17.27 4.38
N LEU A 59 -4.44 -16.32 3.86
CA LEU A 59 -4.58 -14.89 4.16
C LEU A 59 -5.66 -14.22 3.30
N GLN A 60 -6.41 -13.29 3.90
CA GLN A 60 -7.37 -12.47 3.17
C GLN A 60 -6.64 -11.54 2.19
N ARG A 61 -6.93 -11.68 0.90
CA ARG A 61 -6.47 -10.73 -0.14
C ARG A 61 -7.25 -9.44 -0.07
N VAL A 62 -6.55 -8.32 -0.26
CA VAL A 62 -7.12 -6.98 -0.31
C VAL A 62 -6.60 -6.22 -1.52
N LYS A 63 -7.36 -5.22 -1.99
CA LYS A 63 -6.97 -4.34 -3.08
C LYS A 63 -6.41 -3.04 -2.49
N LEU A 64 -5.10 -2.88 -2.41
CA LEU A 64 -4.48 -1.66 -1.88
C LEU A 64 -4.51 -0.57 -2.95
N VAL A 65 -5.11 0.57 -2.63
CA VAL A 65 -5.31 1.67 -3.60
C VAL A 65 -4.51 2.90 -3.20
N HIS A 66 -4.41 3.87 -4.12
CA HIS A 66 -3.62 5.10 -3.96
C HIS A 66 -2.13 4.88 -3.75
N ILE A 67 -1.61 3.67 -4.02
CA ILE A 67 -0.17 3.39 -4.00
C ILE A 67 0.47 4.00 -5.24
N LYS A 68 1.36 4.98 -5.05
CA LYS A 68 2.11 5.66 -6.11
C LYS A 68 3.46 5.00 -6.40
N GLY A 69 4.07 4.41 -5.38
CA GLY A 69 5.37 3.77 -5.57
C GLY A 69 5.77 2.90 -4.38
N TRP A 70 6.65 1.96 -4.64
CA TRP A 70 7.16 1.00 -3.65
C TRP A 70 8.67 0.87 -3.78
N SER A 71 9.36 0.65 -2.66
CA SER A 71 10.79 0.32 -2.65
C SER A 71 11.04 -0.94 -1.81
N PRO A 72 11.85 -1.90 -2.33
CA PRO A 72 12.29 -3.07 -1.57
C PRO A 72 13.32 -2.72 -0.50
N THR A 73 13.95 -1.55 -0.64
CA THR A 73 15.03 -1.01 0.20
C THR A 73 14.53 0.14 1.04
N ASP A 74 15.42 0.67 1.89
CA ASP A 74 15.14 1.71 2.87
C ASP A 74 14.83 3.11 2.30
N GLY A 75 14.46 3.21 1.02
CA GLY A 75 13.80 4.36 0.39
C GLY A 75 14.61 5.67 0.31
N GLU A 76 15.75 5.75 1.01
CA GLU A 76 16.61 6.93 1.10
C GLU A 76 17.67 6.97 -0.02
N THR A 77 18.13 5.81 -0.50
CA THR A 77 19.14 5.72 -1.59
C THR A 77 18.88 4.59 -2.60
N GLY A 78 17.70 3.95 -2.54
CA GLY A 78 17.44 2.71 -3.27
C GLY A 78 16.46 2.80 -4.44
N LEU A 79 16.26 1.67 -5.11
CA LEU A 79 15.38 1.51 -6.27
C LEU A 79 13.93 1.79 -5.90
N TRP A 80 13.26 2.62 -6.68
CA TRP A 80 11.83 2.90 -6.58
C TRP A 80 11.12 2.30 -7.80
N TYR A 81 10.01 1.63 -7.53
CA TYR A 81 9.10 1.15 -8.54
C TYR A 81 7.86 2.04 -8.50
N ASP A 82 7.69 2.84 -9.56
CA ASP A 82 6.50 3.65 -9.74
C ASP A 82 5.32 2.76 -10.13
N MET A 83 4.18 3.01 -9.49
CA MET A 83 2.95 2.31 -9.77
C MET A 83 2.08 3.14 -10.72
N PRO A 84 1.45 2.51 -11.72
CA PRO A 84 0.56 3.24 -12.61
C PRO A 84 -0.65 3.82 -11.83
N PRO A 85 -1.17 4.99 -12.25
CA PRO A 85 -2.44 5.49 -11.74
C PRO A 85 -3.59 4.52 -12.10
N GLU A 86 -4.73 4.63 -11.41
CA GLU A 86 -5.91 3.77 -11.63
C GLU A 86 -5.65 2.26 -11.50
N HIS A 87 -4.63 1.88 -10.72
CA HIS A 87 -4.32 0.49 -10.39
C HIS A 87 -4.42 0.29 -8.88
N TYR A 88 -4.79 -0.93 -8.50
CA TYR A 88 -4.59 -1.41 -7.13
C TYR A 88 -3.38 -2.35 -7.09
N ILE A 89 -2.75 -2.42 -5.92
CA ILE A 89 -1.71 -3.39 -5.61
C ILE A 89 -2.35 -4.54 -4.84
N VAL A 90 -2.00 -5.77 -5.21
CA VAL A 90 -2.44 -6.95 -4.44
C VAL A 90 -1.82 -6.89 -3.05
N GLY A 91 -2.67 -6.87 -2.03
CA GLY A 91 -2.28 -6.92 -0.63
C GLY A 91 -2.81 -8.14 0.10
N ALA A 92 -2.33 -8.33 1.32
CA ALA A 92 -2.84 -9.30 2.29
C ALA A 92 -3.13 -8.62 3.63
N TYR A 93 -4.21 -9.02 4.28
CA TYR A 93 -4.53 -8.59 5.65
C TYR A 93 -4.08 -9.66 6.65
N LYS A 94 -3.24 -9.26 7.61
CA LYS A 94 -2.67 -10.12 8.67
C LYS A 94 -2.28 -9.26 9.86
N ASN A 95 -2.46 -9.76 11.08
CA ASN A 95 -2.04 -9.08 12.32
C ASN A 95 -2.50 -7.60 12.37
N ASP A 96 -3.78 -7.38 12.08
CA ASP A 96 -4.43 -6.07 12.04
C ASP A 96 -3.79 -5.03 11.12
N GLY A 97 -3.09 -5.48 10.07
CA GLY A 97 -2.45 -4.58 9.11
C GLY A 97 -2.39 -5.15 7.70
N TYR A 98 -2.00 -4.28 6.78
CA TYR A 98 -1.86 -4.57 5.37
C TYR A 98 -0.40 -4.80 5.00
N TYR A 99 -0.19 -5.85 4.21
CA TYR A 99 1.06 -6.16 3.56
C TYR A 99 0.89 -6.06 2.05
N ILE A 100 1.89 -5.52 1.34
CA ILE A 100 1.98 -5.68 -0.11
C ILE A 100 2.41 -7.11 -0.42
N VAL A 101 1.70 -7.77 -1.33
CA VAL A 101 2.05 -9.11 -1.78
C VAL A 101 3.08 -8.98 -2.90
N LEU A 102 4.17 -9.73 -2.77
CA LEU A 102 5.22 -9.82 -3.78
C LEU A 102 5.05 -11.11 -4.59
N PHE A 103 5.03 -10.95 -5.90
CA PHE A 103 5.14 -12.02 -6.88
C PHE A 103 6.53 -11.91 -7.49
N ASP A 104 7.37 -12.94 -7.33
CA ASP A 104 8.76 -12.93 -7.76
C ASP A 104 9.54 -11.69 -7.27
N ASN A 105 9.39 -11.40 -5.96
CA ASN A 105 9.95 -10.22 -5.27
C ASN A 105 9.41 -8.85 -5.72
N MET A 106 8.39 -8.82 -6.58
CA MET A 106 7.84 -7.60 -7.14
C MET A 106 6.36 -7.40 -6.78
N PRO A 107 5.92 -6.18 -6.46
CA PRO A 107 4.49 -5.89 -6.33
C PRO A 107 3.79 -6.05 -7.67
N LYS A 108 2.54 -6.49 -7.64
CA LYS A 108 1.71 -6.66 -8.84
C LYS A 108 0.63 -5.58 -8.92
N PRO A 109 0.77 -4.56 -9.77
CA PRO A 109 -0.31 -3.65 -10.09
C PRO A 109 -1.36 -4.34 -10.97
N VAL A 110 -2.63 -4.05 -10.70
CA VAL A 110 -3.78 -4.56 -11.44
C VAL A 110 -4.74 -3.40 -11.69
N ALA A 111 -5.17 -3.22 -12.94
CA ALA A 111 -6.08 -2.15 -13.32
C ALA A 111 -7.40 -2.23 -12.53
N LEU A 112 -7.90 -1.08 -12.10
CA LEU A 112 -9.26 -0.94 -11.59
C LEU A 112 -10.21 -0.99 -12.81
N THR A 113 -10.89 -2.12 -12.99
CA THR A 113 -11.98 -2.31 -13.96
C THR A 113 -13.33 -1.96 -13.36
#